data_AF-A0A0D9VWI5-F1
#
_entry.id   AF-A0A0D9VWI5-F1
#
_cell.length_a   1.000
_cell.length_b   1.000
_cell.length_c   1.000
_cell.angle_alpha   90.00
_cell.angle_beta   90.00
_cell.angle_gamma   90.00
#
_symmetry.space_group_name_H-M   'P 1'
#
loop_
_entity.id
_entity.type
_entity.pdbx_description
1 polymer ?
#
loop_
_entity_poly.entity_id
_entity_poly.type
_entity_poly.pdbx_seq_one_letter_code
_entity_poly.pdbx_strand_id
1 'polypeptide(L)'
;MGNCTSFTLPKWRLSELHSNGMVSIDDDETHEGIKTIRIQKACEFTTSSVLCVCIITWNMNGKMSVEDVTKLVSSNRKFDLLVIGLQEVPKCDVAQVLQETMVETHILLCQTAMQSLQMFLFGAKSSEKYIRELKADKHPVGGCGGIIGRKKGAVAMYINFSGIRMVFVSCHLAGGEEELRMPAHSHSLFSKNDTQYTKSADITVWLGDLNYRLEGISSIPARKLIEENRQSKPRGKDQLLQEAEKGEVFNGYCEGTLLFKPTYKYNIGSSNYDTSYKVSQIIHL
;
A
#
# COMPACT_ATOMS: atom_id res chain seq x y z
N MET A 1 -1.65 35.79 10.76
CA MET A 1 -1.03 36.59 9.69
C MET A 1 0.44 36.78 10.05
N GLY A 2 1.33 36.13 9.31
CA GLY A 2 2.78 36.19 9.49
C GLY A 2 3.40 35.67 8.21
N ASN A 3 3.95 36.59 7.42
CA ASN A 3 4.54 36.36 6.11
C ASN A 3 5.85 35.58 6.24
N CYS A 4 6.03 34.54 5.42
CA CYS A 4 7.36 34.06 5.05
C CYS A 4 7.72 34.60 3.67
N THR A 5 8.78 35.39 3.64
CA THR A 5 9.34 36.12 2.52
C THR A 5 9.92 35.23 1.43
N SER A 6 9.77 35.67 0.19
CA SER A 6 10.26 35.01 -1.03
C SER A 6 11.78 34.90 -1.07
N PHE A 7 12.29 33.74 -1.49
CA PHE A 7 13.62 33.60 -2.08
C PHE A 7 13.49 33.37 -3.57
N THR A 8 14.15 34.19 -4.38
CA THR A 8 14.22 34.08 -5.83
C THR A 8 15.44 33.24 -6.22
N LEU A 9 15.24 32.22 -7.07
CA LEU A 9 16.30 31.45 -7.72
C LEU A 9 16.48 31.89 -9.18
N PRO A 10 17.69 31.74 -9.76
CA PRO A 10 18.05 32.35 -11.04
C PRO A 10 17.32 31.71 -12.24
N LYS A 11 16.93 32.57 -13.19
CA LYS A 11 16.37 32.19 -14.49
C LYS A 11 17.45 31.56 -15.37
N TRP A 12 17.29 30.29 -15.72
CA TRP A 12 18.00 29.68 -16.83
C TRP A 12 17.14 29.80 -18.09
N ARG A 13 17.71 30.39 -19.15
CA ARG A 13 17.07 30.60 -20.45
C ARG A 13 16.94 29.26 -21.19
N LEU A 14 15.71 28.89 -21.52
CA LEU A 14 15.39 27.91 -22.56
C LEU A 14 15.41 28.63 -23.91
N SER A 15 16.52 28.52 -24.62
CA SER A 15 16.57 28.80 -26.06
C SER A 15 17.79 28.11 -26.63
N GLU A 16 17.59 27.40 -27.74
CA GLU A 16 18.56 26.60 -28.50
C GLU A 16 18.61 25.13 -28.10
N LEU A 17 17.71 24.35 -28.71
CA LEU A 17 18.05 23.19 -29.53
C LEU A 17 16.77 22.68 -30.20
N HIS A 18 16.52 23.14 -31.42
CA HIS A 18 15.61 22.49 -32.36
C HIS A 18 16.42 21.95 -33.55
N SER A 19 15.96 20.80 -34.01
CA SER A 19 16.26 20.11 -35.28
C SER A 19 17.63 19.45 -35.44
N ASN A 20 17.67 18.13 -35.25
CA ASN A 20 17.89 17.22 -36.38
C ASN A 20 17.75 15.76 -35.93
N GLY A 21 17.10 14.94 -36.77
CA GLY A 21 17.19 13.48 -36.71
C GLY A 21 16.01 12.82 -36.01
N MET A 22 14.97 12.52 -36.80
CA MET A 22 13.96 11.52 -36.47
C MET A 22 14.67 10.16 -36.44
N VAL A 23 15.14 9.75 -35.27
CA VAL A 23 15.53 8.37 -34.98
C VAL A 23 14.29 7.74 -34.35
N SER A 24 13.73 6.74 -35.01
CA SER A 24 12.79 5.82 -34.38
C SER A 24 13.51 5.19 -33.19
N ILE A 25 13.20 5.68 -31.99
CA ILE A 25 13.50 4.96 -30.77
C ILE A 25 12.54 3.77 -30.82
N ASP A 26 13.05 2.63 -31.26
CA ASP A 26 12.47 1.36 -30.82
C ASP A 26 12.66 1.36 -29.30
N ASP A 27 11.65 1.87 -28.58
CA ASP A 27 11.49 1.67 -27.15
C ASP A 27 11.20 0.19 -26.93
N ASP A 28 12.22 -0.65 -27.11
CA ASP A 28 12.29 -1.96 -26.48
C ASP A 28 12.72 -1.74 -25.01
N GLU A 29 11.97 -0.87 -24.30
CA GLU A 29 11.95 -0.87 -22.85
C GLU A 29 11.24 -2.16 -22.44
N THR A 30 12.02 -3.24 -22.28
CA THR A 30 11.50 -4.48 -21.71
C THR A 30 11.04 -4.19 -20.28
N HIS A 31 9.76 -3.87 -20.12
CA HIS A 31 9.17 -3.65 -18.81
C HIS A 31 9.18 -4.97 -18.03
N GLU A 32 9.87 -5.01 -16.90
CA GLU A 32 10.00 -6.26 -16.10
C GLU A 32 8.78 -6.53 -15.20
N GLY A 33 7.76 -5.65 -15.23
CA GLY A 33 6.57 -5.71 -14.38
C GLY A 33 6.88 -5.78 -12.87
N ILE A 34 6.00 -6.41 -12.10
CA ILE A 34 6.25 -6.69 -10.68
C ILE A 34 7.18 -7.92 -10.57
N LYS A 35 8.39 -7.70 -10.03
CA LYS A 35 9.33 -8.79 -9.78
C LYS A 35 8.90 -9.61 -8.57
N THR A 36 8.80 -10.92 -8.75
CA THR A 36 8.52 -11.81 -7.61
C THR A 36 9.79 -12.16 -6.85
N ILE A 37 9.82 -11.82 -5.58
CA ILE A 37 10.94 -12.14 -4.69
C ILE A 37 10.59 -13.30 -3.76
N ARG A 38 11.58 -14.12 -3.45
CA ARG A 38 11.40 -15.22 -2.48
C ARG A 38 11.21 -14.63 -1.09
N ILE A 39 10.20 -15.12 -0.38
CA ILE A 39 10.01 -14.74 1.03
C ILE A 39 11.12 -15.38 1.86
N GLN A 40 11.98 -14.55 2.45
CA GLN A 40 12.90 -14.99 3.48
C GLN A 40 12.16 -14.94 4.83
N LYS A 41 12.01 -16.09 5.46
CA LYS A 41 11.32 -16.22 6.76
C LYS A 41 12.21 -15.82 7.92
N ALA A 42 12.84 -14.63 7.89
CA ALA A 42 13.49 -14.11 9.08
C ALA A 42 13.86 -12.62 8.98
N CYS A 43 13.60 -11.86 10.04
CA CYS A 43 14.48 -10.73 10.43
C CYS A 43 15.68 -11.30 11.25
N GLU A 44 16.12 -12.54 11.00
CA GLU A 44 17.34 -13.14 11.60
C GLU A 44 18.53 -12.75 10.73
N PHE A 45 18.86 -11.47 10.75
CA PHE A 45 20.08 -10.99 10.12
C PHE A 45 21.18 -10.92 11.17
N THR A 46 22.34 -11.49 10.86
CA THR A 46 23.49 -11.69 11.75
C THR A 46 24.34 -10.43 11.94
N THR A 47 23.85 -9.24 11.58
CA THR A 47 24.63 -8.00 11.61
C THR A 47 23.96 -6.90 12.43
N SER A 48 24.79 -6.02 13.00
CA SER A 48 24.39 -4.87 13.80
C SER A 48 23.46 -3.92 13.04
N SER A 49 22.24 -3.77 13.56
CA SER A 49 21.23 -2.76 13.22
C SER A 49 20.60 -2.86 11.82
N VAL A 50 19.76 -3.89 11.62
CA VAL A 50 18.79 -3.93 10.52
C VAL A 50 17.47 -3.34 11.01
N LEU A 51 16.99 -2.29 10.34
CA LEU A 51 15.63 -1.78 10.53
C LEU A 51 14.62 -2.87 10.11
N CYS A 52 13.81 -3.38 11.04
CA CYS A 52 12.77 -4.36 10.74
C CYS A 52 11.39 -3.65 10.73
N VAL A 53 10.75 -3.61 9.57
CA VAL A 53 9.42 -2.99 9.38
C VAL A 53 8.38 -4.09 9.20
N CYS A 54 7.32 -4.06 10.01
CA CYS A 54 6.14 -4.90 9.86
C CYS A 54 5.05 -4.12 9.13
N ILE A 55 4.46 -4.71 8.10
CA ILE A 55 3.39 -4.08 7.31
C ILE A 55 2.17 -4.99 7.36
N ILE A 56 1.04 -4.41 7.74
CA ILE A 56 -0.24 -5.09 7.86
C ILE A 56 -1.25 -4.34 7.01
N THR A 57 -2.07 -5.07 6.27
CA THR A 57 -3.26 -4.48 5.67
C THR A 57 -4.49 -5.36 5.83
N TRP A 58 -5.65 -4.73 6.04
CA TRP A 58 -6.90 -5.43 6.31
C TRP A 58 -8.13 -4.63 5.90
N ASN A 59 -8.91 -5.17 4.96
CA ASN A 59 -10.28 -4.72 4.72
C ASN A 59 -11.21 -5.34 5.77
N MET A 60 -11.71 -4.50 6.68
CA MET A 60 -12.50 -4.89 7.85
C MET A 60 -13.99 -5.13 7.53
N ASN A 61 -14.46 -4.77 6.33
CA ASN A 61 -15.87 -4.89 5.92
C ASN A 61 -16.85 -4.33 6.98
N GLY A 62 -16.49 -3.21 7.61
CA GLY A 62 -17.27 -2.54 8.65
C GLY A 62 -17.45 -3.34 9.94
N LYS A 63 -16.61 -4.34 10.22
CA LYS A 63 -16.70 -5.20 11.40
C LYS A 63 -15.34 -5.39 12.06
N MET A 64 -15.32 -5.41 13.39
CA MET A 64 -14.13 -5.76 14.16
C MET A 64 -14.52 -6.39 15.49
N SER A 65 -13.61 -7.19 16.03
CA SER A 65 -13.58 -7.54 17.45
C SER A 65 -12.24 -7.11 18.05
N VAL A 66 -12.20 -6.84 19.36
CA VAL A 66 -10.95 -6.55 20.07
C VAL A 66 -9.98 -7.72 19.94
N GLU A 67 -10.49 -8.96 20.04
CA GLU A 67 -9.68 -10.18 19.91
C GLU A 67 -8.97 -10.28 18.56
N ASP A 68 -9.66 -9.96 17.46
CA ASP A 68 -9.07 -10.00 16.11
C ASP A 68 -7.96 -8.94 15.96
N VAL A 69 -8.21 -7.71 16.43
CA VAL A 69 -7.21 -6.63 16.41
C VAL A 69 -6.01 -7.00 17.28
N THR A 70 -6.25 -7.57 18.46
CA THR A 70 -5.18 -8.02 19.35
C THR A 70 -4.35 -9.11 18.68
N LYS A 71 -4.97 -10.14 18.10
CA LYS A 71 -4.28 -11.21 17.36
C LYS A 71 -3.48 -10.69 16.17
N LEU A 72 -3.99 -9.67 15.47
CA LEU A 72 -3.36 -9.07 14.30
C LEU A 72 -1.98 -8.49 14.62
N VAL A 73 -1.86 -7.82 15.77
CA VAL A 73 -0.61 -7.11 16.15
C VAL A 73 0.20 -7.86 17.21
N SER A 74 -0.38 -8.86 17.88
CA SER A 74 0.32 -9.76 18.81
C SER A 74 1.21 -10.73 18.02
N SER A 75 2.38 -10.26 17.62
CA SER A 75 3.41 -11.09 17.00
C SER A 75 4.53 -11.36 18.00
N ASN A 76 5.04 -12.60 18.00
CA ASN A 76 6.28 -12.94 18.69
C ASN A 76 7.53 -12.32 18.00
N ARG A 77 7.35 -11.71 16.83
CA ARG A 77 8.41 -11.05 16.08
C ARG A 77 8.64 -9.64 16.62
N LYS A 78 9.89 -9.29 16.86
CA LYS A 78 10.31 -7.91 17.15
C LYS A 78 10.45 -7.14 15.84
N PHE A 79 9.89 -5.94 15.78
CA PHE A 79 10.02 -4.98 14.69
C PHE A 79 10.23 -3.58 15.29
N ASP A 80 10.87 -2.70 14.54
CA ASP A 80 11.12 -1.31 14.95
C ASP A 80 9.96 -0.39 14.56
N LEU A 81 9.37 -0.66 13.40
CA LEU A 81 8.23 0.07 12.84
C LEU A 81 7.12 -0.91 12.49
N LEU A 82 5.88 -0.51 12.73
CA LEU A 82 4.67 -1.23 12.34
C LEU A 82 3.73 -0.30 11.59
N VAL A 83 3.44 -0.64 10.34
CA VAL A 83 2.53 0.08 9.46
C VAL A 83 1.25 -0.73 9.33
N ILE A 84 0.10 -0.13 9.64
CA ILE A 84 -1.21 -0.79 9.56
C ILE A 84 -2.12 0.01 8.64
N GLY A 85 -2.43 -0.51 7.45
CA GLY A 85 -3.40 0.07 6.52
C GLY A 85 -4.74 -0.66 6.58
N LEU A 86 -5.80 0.02 7.02
CA LEU A 86 -7.12 -0.56 7.20
C LEU A 86 -8.14 0.03 6.21
N GLN A 87 -8.95 -0.82 5.58
CA GLN A 87 -10.04 -0.42 4.70
C GLN A 87 -11.39 -0.82 5.29
N GLU A 88 -12.45 -0.11 4.90
CA GLU A 88 -13.81 -0.31 5.42
C GLU A 88 -13.89 -0.35 6.95
N VAL A 89 -13.08 0.46 7.63
CA VAL A 89 -13.05 0.54 9.09
C VAL A 89 -14.45 0.81 9.67
N PRO A 90 -14.92 0.03 10.67
CA PRO A 90 -16.17 0.30 11.39
C PRO A 90 -16.20 1.67 12.08
N LYS A 91 -17.39 2.13 12.45
CA LYS A 91 -17.57 3.35 13.26
C LYS A 91 -17.26 3.09 14.74
N CYS A 92 -16.03 2.70 15.04
CA CYS A 92 -15.51 2.50 16.40
C CYS A 92 -14.06 2.98 16.49
N ASP A 93 -13.55 3.08 17.72
CA ASP A 93 -12.20 3.58 17.97
C ASP A 93 -11.15 2.47 17.84
N VAL A 94 -10.82 2.12 16.59
CA VAL A 94 -9.76 1.15 16.30
C VAL A 94 -8.40 1.65 16.76
N ALA A 95 -8.19 2.97 16.76
CA ALA A 95 -6.94 3.59 17.19
C ALA A 95 -6.68 3.32 18.68
N GLN A 96 -7.71 3.42 19.52
CA GLN A 96 -7.63 3.11 20.94
C GLN A 96 -7.24 1.64 21.17
N VAL A 97 -7.94 0.70 20.53
CA VAL A 97 -7.66 -0.75 20.70
C VAL A 97 -6.23 -1.10 20.28
N LEU A 98 -5.75 -0.54 19.15
CA LEU A 98 -4.38 -0.74 18.68
C LEU A 98 -3.36 -0.17 19.67
N GLN A 99 -3.57 1.05 20.17
CA GLN A 99 -2.67 1.69 21.14
C GLN A 99 -2.62 0.90 22.45
N GLU A 100 -3.76 0.49 23.00
CA GLU A 100 -3.83 -0.31 24.23
C GLU A 100 -3.14 -1.66 24.06
N THR A 101 -3.34 -2.34 22.93
CA THR A 101 -2.68 -3.63 22.65
C THR A 101 -1.16 -3.47 22.55
N MET A 102 -0.69 -2.37 21.96
CA MET A 102 0.72 -2.17 21.65
C MET A 102 1.49 -1.42 22.76
N VAL A 103 0.79 -0.90 23.78
CA VAL A 103 1.32 0.06 24.77
C VAL A 103 2.60 -0.39 25.45
N GLU A 104 2.82 -1.69 25.64
CA GLU A 104 4.02 -2.21 26.29
C GLU A 104 5.27 -2.05 25.40
N THR A 105 5.13 -2.18 24.09
CA THR A 105 6.25 -2.33 23.16
C THR A 105 6.43 -1.12 22.22
N HIS A 106 5.33 -0.51 21.77
CA HIS A 106 5.32 0.52 20.74
C HIS A 106 4.48 1.74 21.14
N ILE A 107 4.74 2.87 20.49
CA ILE A 107 3.95 4.10 20.57
C ILE A 107 3.39 4.44 19.18
N LEU A 108 2.22 5.08 19.14
CA LEU A 108 1.65 5.60 17.90
C LEU A 108 2.42 6.86 17.48
N LEU A 109 3.10 6.80 16.34
CA LEU A 109 3.89 7.91 15.79
C LEU A 109 3.06 8.79 14.86
N CYS A 110 2.23 8.19 14.03
CA CYS A 110 1.36 8.91 13.10
C CYS A 110 0.08 8.13 12.84
N GLN A 111 -1.01 8.87 12.64
CA GLN A 111 -2.28 8.36 12.15
C GLN A 111 -2.76 9.27 11.02
N THR A 112 -3.22 8.68 9.93
CA THR A 112 -3.93 9.40 8.87
C THR A 112 -5.20 8.65 8.49
N ALA A 113 -6.25 9.39 8.15
CA ALA A 113 -7.54 8.81 7.84
C ALA A 113 -8.27 9.59 6.73
N MET A 114 -8.95 8.82 5.89
CA MET A 114 -9.91 9.28 4.90
C MET A 114 -11.16 8.40 4.99
N GLN A 115 -12.15 8.85 5.77
CA GLN A 115 -13.36 8.08 6.09
C GLN A 115 -13.01 6.69 6.67
N SER A 116 -13.43 5.61 5.99
CA SER A 116 -13.18 4.23 6.42
C SER A 116 -11.85 3.67 5.92
N LEU A 117 -11.00 4.48 5.27
CA LEU A 117 -9.61 4.15 4.97
C LEU A 117 -8.72 4.82 6.04
N GLN A 118 -7.99 4.04 6.81
CA GLN A 118 -7.14 4.53 7.89
C GLN A 118 -5.75 3.91 7.78
N MET A 119 -4.73 4.65 8.18
CA MET A 119 -3.37 4.14 8.29
C MET A 119 -2.74 4.60 9.60
N PHE A 120 -2.01 3.69 10.23
CA PHE A 120 -1.33 3.89 11.50
C PHE A 120 0.14 3.52 11.34
N LEU A 121 1.01 4.34 11.91
CA LEU A 121 2.44 4.06 12.05
C LEU A 121 2.78 4.01 13.53
N PHE A 122 3.17 2.83 13.98
CA PHE A 122 3.72 2.59 15.31
C PHE A 122 5.23 2.44 15.22
N GLY A 123 5.93 2.91 16.25
CA GLY A 123 7.36 2.69 16.41
C GLY A 123 7.66 2.12 17.79
N ALA A 124 8.69 1.27 17.89
CA ALA A 124 9.14 0.77 19.18
C ALA A 124 9.45 1.96 20.11
N LYS A 125 9.20 1.85 21.41
CA LYS A 125 9.43 2.97 22.36
C LYS A 125 10.84 3.57 22.27
N SER A 126 11.84 2.74 21.96
CA SER A 126 13.24 3.16 21.79
C SER A 126 13.54 3.83 20.44
N SER A 127 12.59 3.81 19.50
CA SER A 127 12.79 4.20 18.10
C SER A 127 12.54 5.69 17.83
N GLU A 128 11.89 6.41 18.74
CA GLU A 128 11.48 7.81 18.57
C GLU A 128 12.68 8.73 18.24
N LYS A 129 13.82 8.51 18.89
CA LYS A 129 15.07 9.26 18.67
C LYS A 129 15.65 9.13 17.25
N TYR A 130 15.20 8.14 16.47
CA TYR A 130 15.66 7.91 15.10
C TYR A 130 14.78 8.62 14.06
N ILE A 131 13.63 9.16 14.45
CA ILE A 131 12.70 9.84 13.55
C ILE A 131 13.20 11.26 13.31
N ARG A 132 13.60 11.56 12.07
CA ARG A 132 14.06 12.89 11.65
C ARG A 132 12.94 13.72 11.03
N GLU A 133 12.01 13.06 10.36
CA GLU A 133 10.88 13.70 9.71
C GLU A 133 9.73 12.71 9.58
N LEU A 134 8.50 13.21 9.72
CA LEU A 134 7.27 12.45 9.58
C LEU A 134 6.19 13.35 8.96
N LYS A 135 5.58 12.90 7.87
CA LYS A 135 4.53 13.61 7.13
C LYS A 135 3.43 12.63 6.76
N ALA A 136 2.21 13.14 6.63
CA ALA A 136 1.08 12.37 6.12
C ALA A 136 0.32 13.18 5.09
N ASP A 137 -0.28 12.48 4.12
CA ASP A 137 -1.16 13.07 3.12
C ASP A 137 -2.30 12.10 2.74
N LYS A 138 -3.27 12.59 1.97
CA LYS A 138 -4.40 11.82 1.49
C LYS A 138 -4.85 12.31 0.12
N HIS A 139 -5.25 11.37 -0.72
CA HIS A 139 -5.76 11.64 -2.06
C HIS A 139 -7.11 10.93 -2.27
N PRO A 140 -8.23 11.67 -2.27
CA PRO A 140 -9.54 11.09 -2.57
C PRO A 140 -9.69 10.81 -4.08
N VAL A 141 -10.26 9.66 -4.43
CA VAL A 141 -10.64 9.31 -5.81
C VAL A 141 -12.11 8.88 -5.84
N GLY A 142 -12.80 9.21 -6.93
CA GLY A 142 -14.19 8.85 -7.17
C GLY A 142 -15.22 9.82 -6.55
N GLY A 143 -16.22 10.18 -7.37
CA GLY A 143 -17.45 10.89 -7.01
C GLY A 143 -17.49 12.37 -7.43
N CYS A 144 -18.44 12.73 -8.31
CA CYS A 144 -18.84 14.12 -8.54
C CYS A 144 -19.29 14.75 -7.21
N GLY A 145 -18.47 15.60 -6.61
CA GLY A 145 -18.91 16.53 -5.57
C GLY A 145 -19.25 15.97 -4.19
N GLY A 146 -18.82 14.77 -3.80
CA GLY A 146 -18.88 14.33 -2.40
C GLY A 146 -20.27 14.09 -1.81
N ILE A 147 -21.31 13.85 -2.63
CA ILE A 147 -22.69 13.75 -2.13
C ILE A 147 -23.16 12.31 -1.85
N ILE A 148 -22.59 11.24 -2.43
CA ILE A 148 -23.11 9.87 -2.16
C ILE A 148 -22.01 8.79 -2.18
N GLY A 149 -21.75 8.13 -1.04
CA GLY A 149 -20.90 6.93 -0.92
C GLY A 149 -19.66 7.04 -0.03
N ARG A 150 -19.10 5.90 0.40
CA ARG A 150 -17.78 5.83 1.07
C ARG A 150 -16.70 6.21 0.04
N LYS A 151 -15.92 7.25 0.30
CA LYS A 151 -14.85 7.73 -0.59
C LYS A 151 -13.78 6.64 -0.76
N LYS A 152 -13.39 6.43 -2.02
CA LYS A 152 -12.24 5.64 -2.43
C LYS A 152 -11.00 6.55 -2.51
N GLY A 153 -9.83 5.96 -2.65
CA GLY A 153 -8.59 6.68 -2.84
C GLY A 153 -7.45 6.14 -1.97
N ALA A 154 -6.54 7.02 -1.56
CA ALA A 154 -5.32 6.66 -0.85
C ALA A 154 -5.02 7.57 0.35
N VAL A 155 -4.34 7.02 1.34
CA VAL A 155 -3.67 7.74 2.41
C VAL A 155 -2.18 7.38 2.39
N ALA A 156 -1.32 8.34 2.66
CA ALA A 156 0.13 8.16 2.58
C ALA A 156 0.83 8.69 3.84
N MET A 157 1.94 8.06 4.20
CA MET A 157 2.87 8.53 5.23
C MET A 157 4.28 8.49 4.68
N TYR A 158 5.02 9.57 4.90
CA TYR A 158 6.46 9.64 4.68
C TYR A 158 7.17 9.69 6.03
N ILE A 159 8.24 8.92 6.18
CA ILE A 159 9.11 8.94 7.36
C ILE A 159 10.57 8.93 6.94
N ASN A 160 11.38 9.78 7.58
CA ASN A 160 12.83 9.70 7.55
C ASN A 160 13.31 9.08 8.87
N PHE A 161 13.71 7.81 8.83
CA PHE A 161 14.15 7.04 9.99
C PHE A 161 15.65 6.77 9.91
N SER A 162 16.44 7.43 10.74
CA SER A 162 17.92 7.36 10.74
C SER A 162 18.56 7.65 9.37
N GLY A 163 17.92 8.46 8.53
CA GLY A 163 18.38 8.77 7.17
C GLY A 163 17.76 7.90 6.06
N ILE A 164 17.04 6.83 6.41
CA ILE A 164 16.29 6.02 5.45
C ILE A 164 14.93 6.67 5.23
N ARG A 165 14.67 7.12 4.01
CA ARG A 165 13.43 7.79 3.60
C ARG A 165 12.45 6.76 3.08
N MET A 166 11.35 6.56 3.80
CA MET A 166 10.33 5.57 3.46
C MET A 166 9.00 6.25 3.19
N VAL A 167 8.28 5.76 2.18
CA VAL A 167 6.89 6.15 1.89
C VAL A 167 6.00 4.92 1.96
N PHE A 168 4.91 5.02 2.71
CA PHE A 168 3.87 4.01 2.80
C PHE A 168 2.59 4.59 2.20
N VAL A 169 1.96 3.86 1.28
CA VAL A 169 0.72 4.26 0.61
C VAL A 169 -0.33 3.18 0.82
N SER A 170 -1.35 3.45 1.63
CA SER A 170 -2.50 2.57 1.81
C SER A 170 -3.66 3.03 0.95
N CYS A 171 -4.20 2.14 0.13
CA CYS A 171 -5.26 2.43 -0.82
C CYS A 171 -6.52 1.59 -0.57
N HIS A 172 -7.64 2.14 -1.02
CA HIS A 172 -8.91 1.45 -1.15
C HIS A 172 -9.56 1.92 -2.45
N LEU A 173 -9.35 1.17 -3.52
CA LEU A 173 -9.74 1.57 -4.87
C LEU A 173 -11.06 0.94 -5.29
N ALA A 174 -11.79 1.58 -6.20
CA ALA A 174 -12.87 0.92 -6.94
C ALA A 174 -12.31 0.16 -8.16
N GLY A 175 -13.08 -0.80 -8.67
CA GLY A 175 -12.75 -1.42 -9.96
C GLY A 175 -12.82 -0.37 -11.06
N GLY A 176 -11.72 -0.17 -11.80
CA GLY A 176 -11.61 0.83 -12.87
C GLY A 176 -11.05 2.21 -12.45
N GLU A 177 -10.56 2.40 -11.23
CA GLU A 177 -9.87 3.65 -10.84
C GLU A 177 -8.40 3.65 -11.29
N GLU A 178 -8.16 3.99 -12.57
CA GLU A 178 -6.83 3.96 -13.20
C GLU A 178 -5.82 4.95 -12.59
N GLU A 179 -6.26 6.12 -12.13
CA GLU A 179 -5.36 7.19 -11.67
C GLU A 179 -4.51 6.81 -10.46
N LEU A 180 -5.03 5.98 -9.53
CA LEU A 180 -4.29 5.51 -8.36
C LEU A 180 -3.73 4.09 -8.49
N ARG A 181 -4.10 3.36 -9.53
CA ARG A 181 -3.48 2.05 -9.85
C ARG A 181 -2.04 2.19 -10.29
N MET A 182 -1.64 3.40 -10.67
CA MET A 182 -0.33 3.74 -11.16
C MET A 182 0.51 4.47 -10.11
N PRO A 183 1.60 3.86 -9.60
CA PRO A 183 2.52 4.57 -8.71
C PRO A 183 3.12 5.84 -9.33
N ALA A 184 3.29 5.87 -10.66
CA ALA A 184 3.70 7.07 -11.37
C ALA A 184 2.63 8.19 -11.27
N HIS A 185 1.34 7.85 -11.36
CA HIS A 185 0.26 8.83 -11.25
C HIS A 185 -0.07 9.24 -9.80
N SER A 186 0.54 8.59 -8.80
CA SER A 186 0.47 9.00 -7.40
C SER A 186 1.18 10.32 -7.09
N HIS A 187 1.68 11.05 -8.10
CA HIS A 187 2.24 12.39 -7.96
C HIS A 187 1.29 13.40 -7.29
N SER A 188 -0.01 13.12 -7.26
CA SER A 188 -0.98 13.90 -6.52
C SER A 188 -0.81 13.80 -5.00
N LEU A 189 -0.29 12.68 -4.48
CA LEU A 189 0.10 12.54 -3.08
C LEU A 189 1.38 13.33 -2.82
N PHE A 190 1.34 14.17 -1.79
CA PHE A 190 2.33 15.15 -1.40
C PHE A 190 2.58 16.29 -2.40
N SER A 191 1.77 16.41 -3.47
CA SER A 191 1.87 17.47 -4.49
C SER A 191 1.81 18.90 -3.92
N LYS A 192 1.09 19.09 -2.81
CA LYS A 192 0.89 20.41 -2.18
C LYS A 192 2.09 20.92 -1.39
N ASN A 193 3.05 20.05 -1.08
CA ASN A 193 4.17 20.39 -0.19
C ASN A 193 5.41 20.88 -0.93
N ASP A 194 5.35 21.05 -2.26
CA ASP A 194 6.49 21.42 -3.13
C ASP A 194 7.71 20.46 -3.03
N THR A 195 7.58 19.39 -2.24
CA THR A 195 8.58 18.36 -2.01
C THR A 195 8.08 17.06 -2.62
N GLN A 196 8.85 16.48 -3.54
CA GLN A 196 8.52 15.21 -4.18
C GLN A 196 8.93 14.03 -3.29
N TYR A 197 8.30 13.90 -2.11
CA TYR A 197 8.63 12.85 -1.12
C TYR A 197 8.62 11.45 -1.73
N THR A 198 7.68 11.19 -2.65
CA THR A 198 7.57 9.92 -3.40
C THR A 198 8.74 9.67 -4.35
N LYS A 199 9.30 10.70 -4.99
CA LYS A 199 10.45 10.53 -5.90
C LYS A 199 11.79 10.46 -5.17
N SER A 200 11.88 11.06 -3.99
CA SER A 200 13.10 11.05 -3.17
C SER A 200 13.14 9.90 -2.16
N ALA A 201 12.14 9.03 -2.12
CA ALA A 201 12.12 7.93 -1.16
C ALA A 201 13.16 6.86 -1.53
N ASP A 202 13.83 6.32 -0.52
CA ASP A 202 14.70 5.15 -0.67
C ASP A 202 13.88 3.87 -0.75
N ILE A 203 12.71 3.85 -0.07
CA ILE A 203 11.78 2.71 -0.06
C ILE A 203 10.35 3.25 -0.21
N THR A 204 9.60 2.70 -1.16
CA THR A 204 8.16 2.98 -1.30
C THR A 204 7.39 1.66 -1.21
N VAL A 205 6.40 1.61 -0.32
CA VAL A 205 5.54 0.45 -0.10
C VAL A 205 4.11 0.84 -0.42
N TRP A 206 3.47 0.07 -1.28
CA TRP A 206 2.04 0.15 -1.54
C TRP A 206 1.33 -1.00 -0.87
N LEU A 207 0.22 -0.71 -0.21
CA LEU A 207 -0.57 -1.70 0.51
C LEU A 207 -2.06 -1.40 0.36
N GLY A 208 -2.89 -2.40 0.58
CA GLY A 208 -4.32 -2.22 0.75
C GLY A 208 -5.19 -3.00 -0.21
N ASP A 209 -6.42 -2.54 -0.35
CA ASP A 209 -7.40 -3.14 -1.24
C ASP A 209 -7.37 -2.42 -2.60
N LEU A 210 -6.45 -2.89 -3.44
CA LEU A 210 -6.30 -2.45 -4.83
C LEU A 210 -7.48 -2.93 -5.71
N ASN A 211 -8.30 -3.85 -5.21
CA ASN A 211 -9.53 -4.34 -5.84
C ASN A 211 -9.32 -5.08 -7.18
N TYR A 212 -8.11 -5.56 -7.48
CA TYR A 212 -7.82 -6.46 -8.61
C TYR A 212 -8.46 -7.83 -8.42
N ARG A 213 -9.00 -8.40 -9.50
CA ARG A 213 -9.72 -9.68 -9.51
C ARG A 213 -8.95 -10.74 -10.29
N LEU A 214 -9.38 -11.99 -10.13
CA LEU A 214 -8.98 -13.05 -11.04
C LEU A 214 -9.82 -12.99 -12.34
N GLU A 215 -9.18 -12.73 -13.46
CA GLU A 215 -9.79 -12.66 -14.79
C GLU A 215 -10.27 -14.04 -15.27
N GLY A 216 -11.47 -14.10 -15.84
CA GLY A 216 -11.97 -15.31 -16.53
C GLY A 216 -12.28 -16.50 -15.62
N ILE A 217 -12.21 -16.33 -14.29
CA ILE A 217 -12.57 -17.37 -13.32
C ILE A 217 -13.90 -16.97 -12.65
N SER A 218 -14.99 -17.67 -12.97
CA SER A 218 -16.24 -17.54 -12.21
C SER A 218 -16.05 -18.06 -10.78
N SER A 219 -16.94 -17.72 -9.83
CA SER A 219 -16.73 -18.03 -8.41
C SER A 219 -16.63 -19.53 -8.08
N ILE A 220 -17.04 -20.42 -8.99
CA ILE A 220 -17.08 -21.88 -8.81
C ILE A 220 -15.74 -22.55 -9.19
N PRO A 221 -15.11 -22.29 -10.36
CA PRO A 221 -13.79 -22.84 -10.67
C PRO A 221 -12.64 -22.33 -9.78
N ALA A 222 -12.71 -21.09 -9.28
CA ALA A 222 -11.71 -20.55 -8.34
C ALA A 222 -11.57 -21.43 -7.09
N ARG A 223 -12.70 -21.80 -6.48
CA ARG A 223 -12.73 -22.60 -5.24
C ARG A 223 -12.13 -23.98 -5.44
N LYS A 224 -12.51 -24.69 -6.51
CA LYS A 224 -11.91 -26.00 -6.83
C LYS A 224 -10.41 -25.92 -7.03
N LEU A 225 -9.91 -24.88 -7.71
CA LEU A 225 -8.47 -24.68 -7.89
C LEU A 225 -7.73 -24.37 -6.58
N ILE A 226 -8.37 -23.66 -5.66
CA ILE A 226 -7.84 -23.35 -4.32
C ILE A 226 -7.87 -24.59 -3.41
N GLU A 227 -8.94 -25.39 -3.46
CA GLU A 227 -9.11 -26.66 -2.73
C GLU A 227 -8.11 -27.72 -3.20
N GLU A 228 -7.83 -27.78 -4.52
CA GLU A 228 -6.84 -28.68 -5.12
C GLU A 228 -5.37 -28.25 -4.89
N ASN A 229 -5.11 -27.20 -4.08
CA ASN A 229 -3.77 -26.62 -3.84
C ASN A 229 -3.04 -26.17 -5.14
N ARG A 230 -3.77 -25.90 -6.22
CA ARG A 230 -3.22 -25.46 -7.51
C ARG A 230 -3.01 -23.95 -7.54
N GLN A 231 -2.29 -23.41 -6.55
CA GLN A 231 -2.09 -21.96 -6.36
C GLN A 231 -1.37 -21.27 -7.54
N SER A 232 -0.64 -22.02 -8.37
CA SER A 232 0.03 -21.48 -9.56
C SER A 232 -0.93 -21.05 -10.67
N LYS A 233 -2.12 -21.66 -10.78
CA LYS A 233 -3.09 -21.36 -11.86
C LYS A 233 -3.85 -20.03 -11.65
N PRO A 234 -4.33 -19.70 -10.43
CA PRO A 234 -4.91 -18.38 -10.15
C PRO A 234 -3.97 -17.22 -10.47
N ARG A 235 -2.66 -17.39 -10.27
CA ARG A 235 -1.68 -16.32 -10.45
C ARG A 235 -1.61 -15.78 -11.88
N GLY A 236 -1.67 -16.64 -12.90
CA GLY A 236 -1.69 -16.20 -14.30
C GLY A 236 -3.01 -15.54 -14.74
N LYS A 237 -3.99 -15.45 -13.84
CA LYS A 237 -5.27 -14.75 -14.03
C LYS A 237 -5.40 -13.54 -13.13
N ASP A 238 -4.37 -13.20 -12.35
CA ASP A 238 -4.40 -12.05 -11.48
C ASP A 238 -4.28 -10.77 -12.31
N GLN A 239 -5.31 -9.92 -12.27
CA GLN A 239 -5.36 -8.69 -13.08
C GLN A 239 -4.22 -7.73 -12.75
N LEU A 240 -3.76 -7.65 -11.48
CA LEU A 240 -2.64 -6.77 -11.12
C LEU A 240 -1.38 -7.26 -11.81
N LEU A 241 -1.09 -8.55 -11.73
CA LEU A 241 0.10 -9.12 -12.34
C LEU A 241 0.06 -9.00 -13.87
N GLN A 242 -1.11 -9.15 -14.49
CA GLN A 242 -1.28 -8.97 -15.94
C GLN A 242 -1.08 -7.51 -16.38
N GLU A 243 -1.67 -6.53 -15.68
CA GLU A 243 -1.45 -5.11 -15.97
C GLU A 243 0.02 -4.72 -15.72
N ALA A 244 0.64 -5.24 -14.65
CA ALA A 244 2.04 -5.01 -14.37
C ALA A 244 2.97 -5.63 -15.41
N GLU A 245 2.67 -6.85 -15.89
CA GLU A 245 3.44 -7.52 -16.93
C GLU A 245 3.43 -6.76 -18.26
N LYS A 246 2.41 -5.93 -18.52
CA LYS A 246 2.33 -5.02 -19.69
C LYS A 246 3.04 -3.69 -19.48
N GLY A 247 3.65 -3.49 -18.31
CA GLY A 247 4.24 -2.20 -17.95
C GLY A 247 3.22 -1.11 -17.59
N GLU A 248 1.93 -1.47 -17.45
CA GLU A 248 0.84 -0.50 -17.24
C GLU A 248 0.73 -0.06 -15.78
N VAL A 249 1.26 -0.83 -14.82
CA VAL A 249 1.23 -0.53 -13.38
C VAL A 249 2.43 -1.10 -12.64
N PHE A 250 2.84 -0.45 -11.54
CA PHE A 250 3.86 -0.97 -10.61
C PHE A 250 5.22 -1.38 -11.24
N ASN A 251 5.67 -0.67 -12.28
CA ASN A 251 7.01 -0.87 -12.85
C ASN A 251 8.11 -0.66 -11.81
N GLY A 252 9.04 -1.63 -11.72
CA GLY A 252 10.15 -1.60 -10.78
C GLY A 252 9.79 -2.02 -9.35
N TYR A 253 8.53 -2.37 -9.08
CA TYR A 253 8.12 -2.90 -7.78
C TYR A 253 8.42 -4.40 -7.66
N CYS A 254 8.52 -4.85 -6.42
CA CYS A 254 8.68 -6.25 -6.09
C CYS A 254 7.52 -6.71 -5.21
N GLU A 255 7.03 -7.92 -5.43
CA GLU A 255 6.04 -8.58 -4.57
C GLU A 255 6.60 -9.89 -4.04
N GLY A 256 6.35 -10.18 -2.76
CA GLY A 256 6.71 -11.45 -2.15
C GLY A 256 5.97 -12.63 -2.80
N THR A 257 6.61 -13.79 -2.89
CA THR A 257 5.96 -14.99 -3.43
C THR A 257 4.67 -15.30 -2.65
N LEU A 258 3.52 -15.20 -3.31
CA LEU A 258 2.21 -15.46 -2.69
C LEU A 258 2.06 -16.96 -2.40
N LEU A 259 2.20 -17.35 -1.14
CA LEU A 259 2.05 -18.73 -0.66
C LEU A 259 0.75 -18.95 0.13
N PHE A 260 -0.19 -18.00 0.04
CA PHE A 260 -1.46 -18.00 0.75
C PHE A 260 -2.64 -18.04 -0.24
N LYS A 261 -3.80 -18.52 0.24
CA LYS A 261 -5.03 -18.59 -0.55
C LYS A 261 -5.60 -17.19 -0.79
N PRO A 262 -6.37 -16.94 -1.87
CA PRO A 262 -7.05 -15.67 -2.08
C PRO A 262 -7.77 -15.16 -0.83
N THR A 263 -7.62 -13.87 -0.55
CA THR A 263 -8.04 -13.23 0.71
C THR A 263 -9.49 -12.73 0.67
N TYR A 264 -10.13 -12.78 -0.49
CA TYR A 264 -11.55 -12.47 -0.69
C TYR A 264 -12.26 -13.54 -1.54
N LYS A 265 -13.55 -13.84 -1.36
CA LYS A 265 -14.48 -13.42 -0.29
C LYS A 265 -14.81 -14.61 0.60
N TYR A 266 -14.77 -14.44 1.91
CA TYR A 266 -15.17 -15.46 2.89
C TYR A 266 -16.56 -15.20 3.48
N ASN A 267 -17.27 -16.26 3.86
CA ASN A 267 -18.45 -16.15 4.71
C ASN A 267 -18.00 -15.69 6.11
N ILE A 268 -18.63 -14.65 6.63
CA ILE A 268 -18.27 -14.01 7.90
C ILE A 268 -18.31 -15.05 9.04
N GLY A 269 -17.24 -15.11 9.83
CA GLY A 269 -17.11 -16.07 10.93
C GLY A 269 -16.70 -17.49 10.50
N SER A 270 -16.31 -17.69 9.24
CA SER A 270 -15.84 -18.99 8.75
C SER A 270 -14.63 -18.84 7.82
N SER A 271 -13.89 -19.93 7.64
CA SER A 271 -12.86 -20.05 6.62
C SER A 271 -13.39 -20.52 5.26
N ASN A 272 -14.72 -20.55 5.09
CA ASN A 272 -15.36 -20.97 3.85
C ASN A 272 -15.54 -19.78 2.91
N TYR A 273 -15.20 -19.96 1.63
CA TYR A 273 -15.47 -18.95 0.61
C TYR A 273 -16.97 -18.72 0.44
N ASP A 274 -17.34 -17.45 0.25
CA ASP A 274 -18.72 -17.01 0.00
C ASP A 274 -19.27 -17.66 -1.28
N THR A 275 -20.51 -18.13 -1.22
CA THR A 275 -21.16 -18.84 -2.32
C THR A 275 -21.76 -17.94 -3.40
N SER A 276 -21.86 -16.63 -3.14
CA SER A 276 -22.40 -15.62 -4.06
C SER A 276 -21.51 -15.36 -5.29
N TYR A 277 -22.06 -14.71 -6.32
CA TYR A 277 -21.44 -14.51 -7.63
C TYR A 277 -20.20 -13.58 -7.66
N LYS A 278 -19.67 -13.10 -6.52
CA LYS A 278 -18.51 -12.20 -6.50
C LYS A 278 -17.20 -12.99 -6.58
N VAL A 279 -16.31 -12.57 -7.48
CA VAL A 279 -15.03 -13.21 -7.81
C VAL A 279 -13.97 -12.87 -6.76
N SER A 280 -13.08 -13.84 -6.48
CA SER A 280 -11.99 -13.74 -5.51
C SER A 280 -11.02 -12.59 -5.80
N GLN A 281 -10.42 -12.05 -4.73
CA GLN A 281 -9.36 -11.03 -4.78
C GLN A 281 -8.16 -11.50 -3.97
N ILE A 282 -7.00 -10.99 -4.35
CA ILE A 282 -5.78 -11.05 -3.56
C ILE A 282 -5.52 -9.62 -3.06
N ILE A 283 -5.13 -9.54 -1.79
CA ILE A 283 -4.61 -8.31 -1.21
C ILE A 283 -3.10 -8.35 -1.40
N HIS A 284 -2.57 -7.31 -2.06
CA HIS A 284 -1.16 -7.21 -2.42
C HIS A 284 -0.41 -6.31 -1.43
N LEU A 285 0.89 -6.59 -1.24
CA LEU A 285 1.82 -5.91 -0.36
C LEU A 285 3.16 -5.68 -1.08
#